data_AF-A0A090WDN0-F1
#
_entry.id   AF-A0A090WDN0-F1
#
_cell.length_a   1.000
_cell.length_b   1.000
_cell.length_c   1.000
_cell.angle_alpha   90.00
_cell.angle_beta   90.00
_cell.angle_gamma   90.00
#
_symmetry.space_group_name_H-M   'P 1'
#
loop_
_entity.id
_entity.type
_entity.pdbx_description
1 polymer ?
#
loop_
_entity_poly.entity_id
_entity_poly.type
_entity_poly.pdbx_seq_one_letter_code
_entity_poly.pdbx_strand_id
1 'polypeptide(L)' 'MYGVSALGKKGGNHTISLLKTELQQVMEQLCCEKTTDFSKYLI' A
#
# COMPACT_ATOMS: atom_id res chain seq x y z
N MET A 1 -12.83 -5.22 -3.15
CA MET A 1 -13.91 -5.81 -3.96
C MET A 1 -13.40 -6.34 -5.29
N TYR A 2 -12.90 -5.50 -6.20
CA TYR A 2 -12.46 -5.95 -7.54
C TYR A 2 -11.40 -7.06 -7.54
N GLY A 3 -10.39 -6.99 -6.66
CA GLY A 3 -9.41 -8.07 -6.52
C GLY A 3 -10.04 -9.42 -6.15
N VAL A 4 -11.01 -9.43 -5.22
CA VAL A 4 -11.75 -10.63 -4.82
C VAL A 4 -12.66 -11.11 -5.95
N SER A 5 -13.31 -10.19 -6.68
CA SER A 5 -14.13 -10.53 -7.84
C SER A 5 -13.32 -11.18 -8.96
N ALA A 6 -12.08 -10.75 -9.18
CA ALA A 6 -11.20 -11.27 -10.23
C ALA A 6 -10.44 -12.56 -9.82
N LEU A 7 -10.03 -12.68 -8.56
CA LEU A 7 -9.13 -13.75 -8.08
C LEU A 7 -9.75 -14.62 -6.96
N GLY A 8 -11.05 -14.50 -6.75
CA GLY A 8 -11.77 -15.18 -5.68
C GLY A 8 -11.26 -14.81 -4.28
N LYS A 9 -11.36 -15.74 -3.33
CA LYS A 9 -10.96 -15.52 -1.92
C LYS A 9 -9.50 -15.08 -1.76
N LYS A 10 -8.61 -15.48 -2.67
CA LYS A 10 -7.19 -15.07 -2.65
C LYS A 10 -6.98 -13.62 -3.11
N GLY A 11 -7.92 -13.06 -3.85
CA GLY A 11 -7.84 -11.69 -4.37
C GLY A 11 -7.72 -10.63 -3.30
N GLY A 12 -8.38 -10.80 -2.15
CA GLY A 12 -8.24 -9.89 -1.02
C GLY A 12 -6.80 -9.83 -0.50
N ASN A 13 -6.19 -11.00 -0.32
CA ASN A 13 -4.79 -11.13 0.13
C ASN A 13 -3.81 -10.58 -0.92
N HIS A 14 -4.06 -10.85 -2.20
CA HIS A 14 -3.21 -10.34 -3.27
C HIS A 14 -3.26 -8.81 -3.35
N THR A 15 -4.47 -8.22 -3.32
CA THR A 15 -4.63 -6.76 -3.37
C THR A 15 -4.03 -6.06 -2.17
N ILE A 16 -4.23 -6.57 -0.94
CA ILE A 16 -3.63 -5.94 0.24
C ILE A 16 -2.11 -6.07 0.26
N SER A 17 -1.56 -7.19 -0.25
CA SER A 17 -0.11 -7.35 -0.39
C SER A 17 0.46 -6.34 -1.37
N LEU A 18 -0.19 -6.14 -2.52
CA LEU A 18 0.23 -5.15 -3.52
C LEU A 18 0.23 -3.74 -2.91
N LEU A 19 -0.87 -3.33 -2.27
CA LEU A 19 -0.98 -2.01 -1.64
C LEU A 19 0.09 -1.78 -0.57
N LYS A 20 0.43 -2.80 0.21
CA LYS A 20 1.52 -2.70 1.21
C LYS A 20 2.87 -2.49 0.55
N THR A 21 3.15 -3.21 -0.55
CA THR A 21 4.39 -3.03 -1.31
C THR A 21 4.48 -1.63 -1.91
N GLU A 22 3.41 -1.14 -2.54
CA GLU A 22 3.36 0.21 -3.11
C GLU A 22 3.52 1.29 -2.03
N LEU A 23 2.87 1.12 -0.87
CA LEU A 23 3.03 2.03 0.27
C LEU A 23 4.48 2.04 0.77
N GLN A 24 5.10 0.86 0.92
CA GLN A 24 6.50 0.73 1.33
C GLN A 24 7.44 1.43 0.35
N GLN A 25 7.22 1.27 -0.95
CA GLN A 25 8.02 1.94 -1.99
C GLN A 25 7.93 3.46 -1.87
N VAL A 26 6.74 4.02 -1.66
CA VAL A 26 6.57 5.47 -1.47
C VAL A 26 7.24 5.93 -0.16
N MET A 27 7.12 5.15 0.92
CA MET A 27 7.81 5.44 2.18
C MET A 27 9.33 5.48 2.01
N GLU A 28 9.91 4.52 1.29
CA GLU A 28 11.35 4.49 0.99
C GLU A 28 11.79 5.68 0.13
N GLN A 29 11.02 6.03 -0.91
CA GLN A 29 11.33 7.16 -1.78
C GLN A 29 11.32 8.50 -1.05
N LEU A 30 10.45 8.65 -0.04
CA LEU A 30 10.34 9.85 0.77
C LEU A 30 11.18 9.80 2.06
N CYS A 31 11.96 8.73 2.27
CA CYS A 31 12.69 8.47 3.51
C CYS A 31 11.80 8.54 4.76
N CYS A 32 10.55 8.06 4.68
CA CYS A 32 9.61 7.99 5.79
C CYS A 32 9.77 6.65 6.52
N GLU A 33 10.15 6.67 7.79
CA GLU A 33 10.23 5.45 8.61
C GLU A 33 8.85 5.04 9.14
N LYS A 34 7.95 6.00 9.34
CA LYS A 34 6.60 5.79 9.86
C LYS A 34 5.58 6.49 8.98
N THR A 35 4.36 5.98 8.95
CA THR A 35 3.25 6.61 8.20
C THR A 35 2.93 8.02 8.71
N THR A 36 3.25 8.34 9.97
CA THR A 36 3.11 9.69 10.53
C THR A 36 4.06 10.71 9.88
N ASP A 37 5.18 10.26 9.29
CA ASP A 37 6.13 11.14 8.61
C ASP A 37 5.56 11.74 7.32
N PHE A 38 4.51 11.16 6.73
CA PHE A 38 3.87 11.71 5.54
C PHE A 38 3.34 13.12 5.73
N SER A 39 2.96 13.51 6.96
CA SER A 39 2.52 14.88 7.26
C SER A 39 3.52 15.96 6.87
N LYS A 40 4.81 15.62 6.73
CA LYS A 40 5.89 16.53 6.29
C LYS A 40 5.88 16.79 4.76
N TYR A 41 5.19 15.95 3.98
CA TYR A 41 5.24 15.92 2.51
C TYR A 41 3.87 16.11 1.84
N LEU A 42 2.79 16.19 2.63
CA LEU A 42 1.44 16.49 2.13
C LEU A 42 1.27 18.00 1.98
N ILE A 43 0.70 18.43 0.85
CA ILE A 43 0.35 19.83 0.51
C ILE A 43 -1.11 20.09 0.85
#